data_AF-A0A6S6S0D3-F1
#
_entry.id   AF-A0A6S6S0D3-F1
#
_cell.length_a   1.000
_cell.length_b   1.000
_cell.length_c   1.000
_cell.angle_alpha   90.00
_cell.angle_beta   90.00
_cell.angle_gamma   90.00
#
_symmetry.space_group_name_H-M   'P 1'
#
loop_
_entity.id
_entity.type
_entity.pdbx_description
1 polymer ?
#
loop_
_entity_poly.entity_id
_entity_poly.type
_entity_poly.pdbx_seq_one_letter_code
_entity_poly.pdbx_strand_id
1 'polypeptide(L)'
;FGDLVAPYQLQVIRGGRFVHLLGLSDKGDALAFLCDYYQKLWQSTVQTMALGDGQNDVPLLECSDRPVVIRSPVNAIPRVNHNNVQITEACGPVGWNQAVLSWLES
;
A
#
# COMPACT_ATOMS: atom_id res chain seq x y z
N PHE A 1 20.75 2.50 -10.46
CA PHE A 1 19.87 3.43 -11.21
C PHE A 1 19.29 4.53 -10.32
N GLY A 2 18.91 4.27 -9.07
CA GLY A 2 18.36 5.31 -8.16
C GLY A 2 19.27 6.55 -8.05
N ASP A 3 20.55 6.36 -7.74
CA ASP A 3 21.49 7.48 -7.55
C ASP A 3 21.70 8.32 -8.81
N LEU A 4 21.49 7.74 -9.99
CA LEU A 4 21.65 8.44 -11.27
C LEU A 4 20.50 9.43 -11.53
N VAL A 5 19.30 9.12 -11.02
CA VAL A 5 18.09 9.91 -11.29
C VAL A 5 17.74 10.87 -10.15
N ALA A 6 18.31 10.66 -8.96
CA ALA A 6 18.06 11.49 -7.78
C ALA A 6 18.29 13.00 -7.99
N PRO A 7 19.32 13.47 -8.72
CA PRO A 7 19.50 14.91 -8.98
C PRO A 7 18.34 15.57 -9.74
N TYR A 8 17.53 14.78 -10.44
CA TYR A 8 16.37 15.25 -11.20
C TYR A 8 15.07 15.17 -10.38
N GLN A 9 15.15 14.88 -9.07
CA GLN A 9 13.99 14.63 -8.21
C GLN A 9 13.11 13.48 -8.73
N LEU A 10 13.78 12.46 -9.25
CA LEU A 10 13.15 11.23 -9.73
C LEU A 10 13.62 10.05 -8.88
N GLN A 11 12.79 9.00 -8.87
CA GLN A 11 13.09 7.73 -8.23
C GLN A 11 12.81 6.57 -9.17
N VAL A 12 13.50 5.45 -8.91
CA VAL A 12 13.28 4.19 -9.62
C VAL A 12 12.77 3.16 -8.63
N ILE A 13 11.54 2.68 -8.84
CA ILE A 13 10.96 1.60 -8.05
C ILE A 13 10.69 0.37 -8.91
N ARG A 14 10.73 -0.82 -8.30
CA ARG A 14 10.35 -2.07 -8.97
C ARG A 14 9.00 -2.52 -8.45
N GLY A 15 8.03 -2.65 -9.34
CA GLY A 15 6.68 -3.16 -9.06
C GLY A 15 6.37 -4.33 -9.98
N GLY A 16 6.16 -5.51 -9.40
CA GLY A 16 5.93 -6.74 -10.17
C GLY A 16 7.01 -6.98 -11.24
N ARG A 17 6.59 -7.00 -12.51
CA ARG A 17 7.48 -7.26 -13.67
C ARG A 17 8.16 -6.02 -14.24
N PHE A 18 7.80 -4.83 -13.77
CA PHE A 18 8.24 -3.57 -14.37
C PHE A 18 9.10 -2.74 -13.42
N VAL A 19 9.91 -1.88 -14.02
CA VAL A 19 10.66 -0.83 -13.35
C VAL A 19 10.00 0.49 -13.72
N HIS A 20 9.72 1.32 -12.72
CA HIS A 20 9.04 2.60 -12.87
C HIS A 20 10.00 3.73 -12.56
N LEU A 21 10.10 4.71 -13.47
CA LEU A 21 10.74 5.99 -13.23
C LEU A 21 9.65 7.01 -12.88
N LEU A 22 9.67 7.54 -11.66
CA LEU A 22 8.61 8.37 -11.10
C LEU A 22 9.19 9.63 -10.48
N GLY A 23 8.34 10.64 -10.25
CA GLY A 23 8.65 11.72 -9.29
C GLY A 23 8.73 11.18 -7.86
N LEU A 24 9.04 12.04 -6.90
CA LEU A 24 9.25 11.65 -5.50
C LEU A 24 7.98 11.20 -4.76
N SER A 25 6.81 11.26 -5.40
CA SER A 25 5.55 10.80 -4.81
C SER A 25 5.45 9.28 -4.75
N ASP A 26 4.87 8.75 -3.68
CA ASP A 26 4.56 7.33 -3.54
C ASP A 26 3.05 7.07 -3.34
N LYS A 27 2.70 5.80 -3.10
CA LYS A 27 1.29 5.38 -2.91
C LYS A 27 0.71 5.85 -1.57
N GLY A 28 1.55 6.10 -0.55
CA GLY A 28 1.14 6.68 0.73
C GLY A 28 0.73 8.14 0.56
N ASP A 29 1.48 8.93 -0.22
CA ASP A 29 1.09 10.31 -0.56
C ASP A 29 -0.29 10.36 -1.24
N ALA A 30 -0.53 9.43 -2.17
CA ALA A 30 -1.81 9.32 -2.86
C ALA A 30 -2.95 8.94 -1.90
N LEU A 31 -2.70 8.04 -0.95
CA LEU A 31 -3.69 7.69 0.08
C LEU A 31 -4.03 8.90 0.96
N ALA A 32 -3.01 9.59 1.48
CA ALA A 32 -3.19 10.76 2.33
C ALA A 32 -3.99 11.86 1.62
N PHE A 33 -3.70 12.12 0.34
CA PHE A 33 -4.46 13.06 -0.49
C PHE A 33 -5.95 12.68 -0.60
N LEU A 34 -6.23 11.40 -0.91
CA LEU A 34 -7.61 10.92 -1.04
C LEU A 34 -8.36 10.97 0.29
N CYS A 35 -7.70 10.62 1.41
CA CYS A 35 -8.30 10.69 2.74
C CYS A 35 -8.69 12.12 3.10
N ASP A 36 -7.77 13.07 2.94
CA ASP A 36 -8.03 14.49 3.20
C ASP A 36 -9.21 15.00 2.34
N TYR A 37 -9.23 14.65 1.06
CA TYR A 37 -10.32 15.01 0.15
C TYR A 37 -11.69 14.48 0.63
N TYR A 38 -11.78 13.18 0.91
CA TYR A 38 -13.05 12.55 1.30
C TYR A 38 -13.50 12.95 2.70
N GLN A 39 -12.58 13.17 3.64
CA GLN A 39 -12.92 13.70 4.95
C GLN A 39 -13.55 15.09 4.85
N LYS A 40 -13.00 15.97 4.00
CA LYS A 40 -13.58 17.29 3.73
C LYS A 40 -14.93 17.19 3.01
N LEU A 41 -15.06 16.29 2.04
CA LEU A 41 -16.28 16.12 1.26
C LEU A 41 -17.45 15.60 2.13
N TRP A 42 -17.19 14.60 2.95
CA TRP A 42 -18.22 13.94 3.76
C TRP A 42 -18.39 14.54 5.16
N GLN A 43 -17.50 15.46 5.57
CA GLN A 43 -17.47 16.02 6.91
C GLN A 43 -17.43 14.91 7.98
N SER A 44 -16.72 13.83 7.69
CA SER A 44 -16.61 12.65 8.53
C SER A 44 -15.21 12.05 8.46
N THR A 45 -14.83 11.27 9.48
CA THR A 45 -13.58 10.52 9.46
C THR A 45 -13.67 9.41 8.40
N VAL A 46 -12.65 9.32 7.55
CA VAL A 46 -12.47 8.20 6.62
C VAL A 46 -11.60 7.16 7.30
N GLN A 47 -12.05 5.90 7.29
CA GLN A 47 -11.20 4.77 7.68
C GLN A 47 -10.66 4.08 6.43
N THR A 48 -9.40 3.68 6.50
CA THR A 48 -8.67 3.09 5.38
C THR A 48 -8.23 1.67 5.68
N MET A 49 -8.39 0.81 4.67
CA MET A 49 -7.74 -0.50 4.61
C MET A 49 -6.90 -0.54 3.35
N ALA A 50 -5.60 -0.74 3.50
CA ALA A 50 -4.68 -0.93 2.39
C ALA A 50 -4.39 -2.41 2.19
N LEU A 51 -4.41 -2.88 0.95
CA LEU A 51 -4.09 -4.26 0.58
C LEU A 51 -2.94 -4.23 -0.43
N GLY A 52 -1.82 -4.87 -0.08
CA GLY A 52 -0.60 -4.88 -0.90
C GLY A 52 0.16 -6.18 -0.77
N ASP A 53 0.95 -6.55 -1.78
CA ASP A 53 1.62 -7.86 -1.84
C ASP A 53 3.14 -7.77 -2.03
N GLY A 54 3.69 -6.56 -2.12
CA GLY A 54 5.11 -6.35 -2.37
C GLY A 54 5.69 -5.06 -1.80
N GLN A 55 7.00 -4.88 -2.00
CA GLN A 55 7.77 -3.76 -1.44
C GLN A 55 7.26 -2.39 -1.92
N ASN A 56 6.72 -2.31 -3.14
CA ASN A 56 6.16 -1.08 -3.69
C ASN A 56 4.86 -0.62 -3.01
N ASP A 57 4.27 -1.45 -2.15
CA ASP A 57 3.05 -1.13 -1.41
C ASP A 57 3.34 -0.70 0.04
N VAL A 58 4.60 -0.81 0.51
CA VAL A 58 4.97 -0.44 1.89
C VAL A 58 4.53 0.98 2.25
N PRO A 59 4.76 2.02 1.42
CA PRO A 59 4.30 3.37 1.77
C PRO A 59 2.78 3.47 1.92
N LEU A 60 2.02 2.74 1.09
CA LEU A 60 0.56 2.68 1.18
C LEU A 60 0.11 1.98 2.48
N LEU A 61 0.75 0.85 2.81
CA LEU A 61 0.43 0.06 3.99
C LEU A 61 0.75 0.82 5.27
N GLU A 62 1.93 1.42 5.38
CA GLU A 62 2.35 2.20 6.57
C GLU A 62 1.47 3.44 6.81
N CYS A 63 0.87 4.01 5.77
CA CYS A 63 0.00 5.18 5.86
C CYS A 63 -1.47 4.84 6.18
N SER A 64 -1.87 3.56 6.09
CA SER A 64 -3.27 3.15 6.29
C SER A 64 -3.61 2.82 7.74
N ASP A 65 -4.88 2.97 8.13
CA ASP A 65 -5.34 2.58 9.47
C ASP A 65 -5.27 1.05 9.68
N ARG A 66 -5.53 0.30 8.60
CA ARG A 66 -5.54 -1.16 8.58
C ARG A 66 -4.71 -1.71 7.41
N PRO A 67 -3.40 -1.92 7.61
CA PRO A 67 -2.56 -2.56 6.59
C PRO A 67 -2.77 -4.06 6.52
N VAL A 68 -3.01 -4.55 5.31
CA VAL A 68 -3.12 -5.97 4.99
C VAL A 68 -2.08 -6.34 3.94
N VAL A 69 -1.15 -7.20 4.32
CA VAL A 69 -0.21 -7.85 3.41
C VAL A 69 -0.89 -9.09 2.82
N ILE A 70 -1.16 -9.05 1.52
CA ILE A 70 -1.62 -10.20 0.76
C ILE A 70 -0.44 -11.10 0.45
N ARG A 71 -0.53 -12.38 0.83
CA ARG A 71 0.51 -13.35 0.53
C ARG A 71 0.71 -13.45 -0.98
N SER A 72 1.97 -13.43 -1.41
CA SER A 72 2.36 -13.52 -2.81
C SER A 72 3.16 -14.80 -3.04
N PRO A 73 2.95 -15.52 -4.17
CA PRO A 73 3.79 -16.66 -4.52
C PRO A 73 5.18 -16.23 -5.02
N VAL A 74 5.37 -14.95 -5.34
CA VAL A 74 6.60 -14.43 -5.98
C VAL A 74 7.30 -13.33 -5.18
N ASN A 75 6.56 -12.59 -4.35
CA ASN A 75 7.13 -11.56 -3.49
C ASN A 75 7.31 -12.11 -2.08
N ALA A 76 8.45 -11.79 -1.46
CA ALA A 76 8.61 -11.97 -0.03
C ALA A 76 7.67 -11.03 0.73
N ILE A 77 7.27 -11.43 1.93
CA ILE A 77 6.47 -10.58 2.83
C ILE A 77 7.28 -9.30 3.11
N PRO A 78 6.78 -8.11 2.70
CA PRO A 78 7.50 -6.87 2.95
C PRO A 78 7.49 -6.53 4.44
N ARG A 79 8.55 -5.86 4.89
CA ARG A 79 8.57 -5.28 6.24
C ARG A 79 7.74 -4.00 6.23
N VAL A 80 6.65 -4.00 6.99
CA VAL A 80 5.76 -2.84 7.16
C VAL A 80 5.91 -2.36 8.60
N ASN A 81 6.34 -1.12 8.79
CA ASN A 81 6.48 -0.50 10.11
C ASN A 81 5.13 0.04 10.62
N HIS A 82 4.23 -0.88 10.99
CA HIS A 82 2.92 -0.54 11.52
C HIS A 82 2.51 -1.55 12.62
N ASN A 83 1.80 -1.09 13.64
CA ASN A 83 1.50 -1.92 14.83
C ASN A 83 0.45 -3.00 14.57
N ASN A 84 -0.41 -2.81 13.57
CA ASN A 84 -1.59 -3.65 13.33
C ASN A 84 -1.56 -4.31 11.93
N VAL A 85 -0.40 -4.77 11.47
CA VAL A 85 -0.29 -5.41 10.15
C VAL A 85 -0.92 -6.79 10.18
N GLN A 86 -1.92 -7.00 9.32
CA GLN A 86 -2.48 -8.31 9.05
C GLN A 86 -1.77 -8.95 7.85
N ILE A 87 -1.51 -10.25 7.91
CA ILE A 87 -0.95 -11.01 6.77
C ILE A 87 -1.95 -12.10 6.42
N THR A 88 -2.35 -12.20 5.15
CA THR A 88 -3.33 -13.21 4.73
C THR A 88 -2.72 -14.61 4.68
N GLU A 89 -3.56 -15.62 4.91
CA GLU A 89 -3.21 -17.02 4.69
C GLU A 89 -3.18 -17.33 3.19
N ALA A 90 -4.25 -16.99 2.48
CA ALA A 90 -4.37 -17.20 1.05
C ALA A 90 -3.66 -16.11 0.23
N CYS A 91 -3.27 -16.47 -1.00
CA CYS A 91 -2.62 -15.56 -1.93
C CYS A 91 -3.63 -14.83 -2.83
N GLY A 92 -3.20 -13.69 -3.39
CA GLY A 92 -3.90 -13.01 -4.47
C GLY A 92 -5.38 -12.67 -4.18
N PRO A 93 -6.30 -12.84 -5.15
CA PRO A 93 -7.71 -12.46 -4.99
C PRO A 93 -8.43 -13.15 -3.84
N VAL A 94 -8.05 -14.39 -3.49
CA VAL A 94 -8.68 -15.13 -2.38
C VAL A 94 -8.31 -14.49 -1.04
N GLY A 95 -7.01 -14.21 -0.82
CA GLY A 95 -6.56 -13.52 0.38
C GLY A 95 -7.14 -12.11 0.50
N TRP A 96 -7.22 -11.40 -0.62
CA TRP A 96 -7.85 -10.08 -0.70
C TRP A 96 -9.31 -10.13 -0.24
N ASN A 97 -10.10 -11.07 -0.80
CA ASN A 97 -11.53 -11.18 -0.48
C ASN A 97 -11.76 -11.55 0.99
N GLN A 98 -10.96 -12.49 1.53
CA GLN A 98 -11.02 -12.86 2.94
C GLN A 98 -10.78 -11.65 3.84
N ALA A 99 -9.73 -10.88 3.59
CA ALA A 99 -9.40 -9.71 4.41
C ALA A 99 -10.50 -8.64 4.39
N VAL A 100 -11.07 -8.36 3.22
CA VAL A 100 -12.15 -7.37 3.07
C VAL A 100 -13.43 -7.85 3.76
N LEU A 101 -13.85 -9.10 3.54
CA LEU A 101 -15.05 -9.63 4.19
C LEU A 101 -14.90 -9.67 5.71
N SER A 102 -13.75 -10.10 6.23
CA SER A 102 -13.49 -10.09 7.68
C SER A 102 -13.59 -8.70 8.29
N TRP A 103 -13.30 -7.64 7.54
CA TRP A 103 -13.45 -6.27 8.03
C TRP A 103 -14.90 -5.76 7.93
N LEU A 104 -15.63 -6.11 6.86
CA LEU A 104 -17.03 -5.71 6.72
C LEU A 104 -17.95 -6.41 7.72
N GLU A 105 -17.56 -7.60 8.18
CA GLU A 105 -18.32 -8.42 9.14
C GLU A 105 -17.92 -8.18 10.61
N SER A 106 -16.93 -7.31 10.87
CA SER A 106 -16.43 -7.01 12.23
C SER A 106 -17.24 -5.96 12.98
#